data_AF-A0A7T1I0P1-F1
#
_entry.id   AF-A0A7T1I0P1-F1
#
_cell.length_a   1.000
_cell.length_b   1.000
_cell.length_c   1.000
_cell.angle_alpha   90.00
_cell.angle_beta   90.00
_cell.angle_gamma   90.00
#
_symmetry.space_group_name_H-M   'P 1'
#
loop_
_entity.id
_entity.type
_entity.pdbx_description
1 polymer ?
#
loop_
_entity_poly.entity_id
_entity_poly.type
_entity_poly.pdbx_seq_one_letter_code
_entity_poly.pdbx_strand_id
1 'polypeptide(L)'
;MPLLRLASAAGLALLVAFAPAAGVQAASPLLETVKQNPALARQMCARFKQLNAEGQSATSPQSIAAVAAAQGLSPMDAEVLITYVIGLNCPDVR
;
A
#
# COMPACT_ATOMS: atom_id res chain seq x y z
N MET A 1 -39.43 2.49 -62.83
CA MET A 1 -39.09 1.52 -61.76
C MET A 1 -38.20 2.25 -60.76
N PRO A 2 -38.74 2.73 -59.63
CA PRO A 2 -38.00 3.60 -58.71
C PRO A 2 -37.03 2.80 -57.84
N LEU A 3 -35.89 3.42 -57.55
CA LEU A 3 -34.88 2.98 -56.59
C LEU A 3 -35.47 2.87 -55.19
N LEU A 4 -35.26 1.73 -54.53
CA LEU A 4 -35.62 1.39 -53.15
C LEU A 4 -34.65 0.26 -52.74
N ARG A 5 -33.91 0.22 -51.63
CA ARG A 5 -33.91 0.97 -50.36
C ARG A 5 -32.49 0.91 -49.78
N LEU A 6 -32.07 2.00 -49.17
CA LEU A 6 -30.98 2.00 -48.19
C LEU A 6 -31.35 1.05 -47.04
N ALA A 7 -30.47 0.10 -46.74
CA ALA A 7 -30.42 -0.54 -45.43
C ALA A 7 -29.11 -0.11 -44.78
N SER A 8 -29.15 1.06 -44.14
CA SER A 8 -28.10 1.53 -43.24
C SER A 8 -28.02 0.54 -42.07
N ALA A 9 -27.04 -0.37 -42.12
CA ALA A 9 -26.64 -1.13 -40.95
C ALA A 9 -25.93 -0.16 -40.01
N ALA A 10 -26.70 0.51 -39.15
CA ALA A 10 -26.18 1.25 -38.02
C ALA A 10 -25.54 0.24 -37.05
N GLY A 11 -24.26 -0.04 -37.27
CA GLY A 11 -23.44 -0.79 -36.33
C GLY A 11 -23.29 0.02 -35.05
N LEU A 12 -23.97 -0.43 -33.99
CA LEU A 12 -23.90 0.14 -32.66
C LEU A 12 -22.47 -0.05 -32.13
N ALA A 13 -21.62 0.97 -32.25
CA ALA A 13 -20.27 0.96 -31.69
C ALA A 13 -20.38 1.03 -30.15
N LEU A 14 -20.23 -0.13 -29.50
CA LEU A 14 -20.18 -0.23 -28.05
C LEU A 14 -18.82 0.32 -27.58
N LEU A 15 -18.79 1.60 -27.18
CA LEU A 15 -17.65 2.22 -26.52
C LEU A 15 -17.51 1.63 -25.12
N VAL A 16 -16.67 0.60 -24.97
CA VAL A 16 -16.26 0.09 -23.66
C VAL A 16 -15.34 1.15 -23.03
N ALA A 17 -15.90 1.96 -22.14
CA ALA A 17 -15.12 2.88 -21.32
C ALA A 17 -14.18 2.06 -20.41
N PHE A 18 -12.89 2.05 -20.73
CA PHE A 18 -11.85 1.58 -19.82
C PHE A 18 -11.79 2.55 -18.63
N ALA A 19 -12.52 2.25 -17.56
CA ALA A 19 -12.28 2.87 -16.28
C ALA A 19 -10.85 2.49 -15.83
N PRO A 20 -10.03 3.45 -15.33
CA PRO A 20 -8.75 3.08 -14.75
C PRO A 20 -9.03 2.15 -13.58
N ALA A 21 -8.52 0.92 -13.65
CA ALA A 21 -8.55 0.00 -12.53
C ALA A 21 -7.88 0.72 -11.35
N ALA A 22 -8.62 0.90 -10.25
CA ALA A 22 -8.05 1.37 -9.00
C ALA A 22 -6.84 0.46 -8.70
N GLY A 23 -5.64 1.05 -8.71
CA GLY A 23 -4.40 0.30 -8.66
C GLY A 23 -4.40 -0.63 -7.45
N VAL A 24 -4.21 -1.92 -7.70
CA VAL A 24 -3.83 -2.88 -6.67
C VAL A 24 -2.52 -2.36 -6.08
N GLN A 25 -2.57 -1.84 -4.86
CA GLN A 25 -1.38 -1.41 -4.13
C GLN A 25 -0.63 -2.68 -3.75
N ALA A 26 0.43 -2.98 -4.50
CA ALA A 26 1.31 -4.07 -4.17
C ALA A 26 2.01 -3.76 -2.84
N ALA A 27 2.06 -4.74 -1.95
CA ALA A 27 2.88 -4.65 -0.74
C ALA A 27 4.32 -4.30 -1.11
N SER A 28 4.96 -3.44 -0.31
CA SER A 28 6.37 -3.11 -0.54
C SER A 28 7.27 -4.35 -0.47
N PRO A 29 8.34 -4.43 -1.28
CA PRO A 29 9.31 -5.53 -1.20
C PRO A 29 9.94 -5.69 0.20
N LEU A 30 10.02 -4.59 0.95
CA LEU A 30 10.49 -4.60 2.33
C LEU A 30 9.53 -5.36 3.25
N LEU A 31 8.21 -5.18 3.08
CA LEU A 31 7.22 -5.93 3.84
C LEU A 31 7.38 -7.44 3.62
N GLU A 32 7.55 -7.86 2.36
CA GLU A 32 7.79 -9.28 2.04
C GLU A 32 9.08 -9.82 2.66
N THR A 33 10.13 -9.01 2.70
CA THR A 33 11.39 -9.36 3.37
C THR A 33 11.20 -9.51 4.89
N VAL A 34 10.47 -8.59 5.51
CA VAL A 34 10.18 -8.61 6.96
C VAL A 34 9.33 -9.82 7.35
N LYS A 35 8.33 -10.19 6.53
CA LYS A 35 7.50 -11.40 6.72
C LYS A 35 8.36 -12.67 6.83
N GLN A 36 9.47 -12.73 6.09
CA GLN A 36 10.35 -13.91 6.02
C GLN A 36 11.56 -13.81 6.95
N ASN A 37 11.78 -12.65 7.60
CA ASN A 37 12.96 -12.38 8.42
C ASN A 37 12.59 -11.92 9.84
N PRO A 38 12.44 -12.86 10.80
CA PRO A 38 12.07 -12.52 12.18
C PRO A 38 13.12 -11.67 12.90
N ALA A 39 14.40 -11.77 12.53
CA ALA A 39 15.45 -10.95 13.12
C ALA A 39 15.27 -9.47 12.74
N LEU A 40 15.00 -9.19 11.46
CA LEU A 40 14.71 -7.84 10.99
C LEU A 40 13.43 -7.28 11.63
N ALA A 41 12.38 -8.10 11.74
CA ALA A 41 11.14 -7.70 12.40
C ALA A 41 11.37 -7.30 13.88
N ARG A 42 12.20 -8.05 14.62
CA ARG A 42 12.58 -7.72 16.01
C ARG A 42 13.45 -6.46 16.08
N GLN A 43 14.36 -6.26 15.13
CA GLN A 43 15.18 -5.04 15.07
C GLN A 43 14.29 -3.80 14.89
N MET A 44 13.34 -3.85 13.95
CA MET A 44 12.35 -2.79 13.76
C MET A 44 11.48 -2.59 15.01
N CYS A 45 11.07 -3.69 15.64
CA CYS A 45 10.33 -3.66 16.91
C CYS A 45 11.08 -2.90 18.01
N ALA A 46 12.37 -3.16 18.18
CA ALA A 46 13.20 -2.46 19.17
C ALA A 46 13.23 -0.95 18.90
N ARG A 47 13.29 -0.54 17.63
CA ARG A 47 13.20 0.88 17.27
C ARG A 47 11.85 1.49 17.63
N PHE A 48 10.75 0.79 17.43
CA PHE A 48 9.41 1.28 17.79
C PHE A 48 9.21 1.35 19.32
N LYS A 49 9.75 0.39 20.07
CA LYS A 49 9.79 0.46 21.54
C LYS A 49 10.56 1.69 22.03
N GLN A 50 11.65 2.06 21.36
CA GLN A 50 12.39 3.28 21.70
C GLN A 50 11.55 4.54 21.48
N LEU A 51 10.85 4.66 20.35
CA LEU A 51 9.94 5.80 20.10
C LEU A 51 8.89 5.91 21.20
N ASN A 52 8.29 4.80 21.60
CA ASN A 52 7.33 4.76 22.70
C ASN A 52 7.93 5.19 24.05
N ALA A 53 9.15 4.76 24.37
CA ALA A 53 9.87 5.19 25.57
C ALA A 53 10.14 6.70 25.57
N GLU A 54 10.26 7.31 24.38
CA GLU A 54 10.39 8.76 24.16
C GLU A 54 9.02 9.47 24.13
N GLY A 55 7.91 8.77 24.39
CA GLY A 55 6.55 9.32 24.37
C GLY A 55 5.95 9.51 22.98
N GLN A 56 6.57 8.92 21.95
CA GLN A 56 6.13 9.02 20.55
C GLN A 56 5.46 7.73 20.09
N SER A 57 4.30 7.85 19.44
CA SER A 57 3.66 6.70 18.79
C SER A 57 4.43 6.30 17.54
N ALA A 58 4.64 5.00 17.36
CA ALA A 58 5.26 4.44 16.15
C ALA A 58 4.40 4.69 14.89
N THR A 59 3.10 4.88 15.04
CA THR A 59 2.14 5.16 13.96
C THR A 59 1.77 6.64 13.87
N SER A 60 2.48 7.54 14.56
CA SER A 60 2.29 8.97 14.36
C SER A 60 2.67 9.39 12.93
N PRO A 61 2.08 10.44 12.35
CA PRO A 61 2.45 10.92 11.02
C PRO A 61 3.95 11.21 10.87
N GLN A 62 4.59 11.72 11.93
CA GLN A 62 6.02 12.00 11.98
C GLN A 62 6.85 10.71 11.94
N SER A 63 6.47 9.71 12.74
CA SER A 63 7.14 8.39 12.76
C SER A 63 6.99 7.66 11.43
N ILE A 64 5.80 7.68 10.84
CA ILE A 64 5.52 7.09 9.52
C ILE A 64 6.41 7.75 8.46
N ALA A 65 6.45 9.09 8.43
CA ALA A 65 7.29 9.83 7.48
C ALA A 65 8.79 9.51 7.67
N ALA A 66 9.25 9.38 8.92
CA ALA A 66 10.64 9.02 9.21
C ALA A 66 10.99 7.60 8.73
N VAL A 67 10.11 6.62 8.96
CA VAL A 67 10.29 5.25 8.46
C VAL A 67 10.24 5.22 6.93
N ALA A 68 9.29 5.93 6.33
CA ALA A 68 9.16 6.05 4.88
C ALA A 68 10.45 6.58 4.24
N ALA A 69 10.99 7.67 4.77
CA ALA A 69 12.24 8.25 4.30
C ALA A 69 13.44 7.29 4.51
N ALA A 70 13.54 6.65 5.68
CA ALA A 70 14.65 5.75 5.99
C ALA A 70 14.67 4.48 5.13
N GLN A 71 13.50 4.03 4.66
CA GLN A 71 13.34 2.78 3.92
C GLN A 71 13.04 2.98 2.43
N GLY A 72 12.95 4.22 1.96
CA GLY A 72 12.57 4.53 0.58
C GLY A 72 11.16 4.06 0.22
N LEU A 73 10.22 4.17 1.17
CA LEU A 73 8.83 3.75 1.02
C LEU A 73 7.89 4.94 0.80
N SER A 74 6.70 4.66 0.28
CA SER A 74 5.58 5.59 0.41
C SER A 74 5.14 5.69 1.88
N PRO A 75 4.51 6.79 2.32
CA PRO A 75 3.96 6.88 3.67
C PRO A 75 2.97 5.75 3.98
N MET A 76 2.15 5.36 3.00
CA MET A 76 1.18 4.28 3.14
C MET A 76 1.87 2.92 3.35
N ASP A 77 2.90 2.61 2.56
CA ASP A 77 3.66 1.36 2.73
C ASP A 77 4.41 1.32 4.06
N ALA A 78 4.91 2.47 4.52
CA ALA A 78 5.55 2.58 5.82
C ALA A 78 4.56 2.33 6.96
N GLU A 79 3.34 2.87 6.88
CA GLU A 79 2.29 2.61 7.87
C GLU A 79 1.90 1.12 7.91
N VAL A 80 1.71 0.48 6.74
CA VAL A 80 1.44 -0.96 6.65
C VAL A 80 2.59 -1.78 7.25
N LEU A 81 3.83 -1.40 6.96
CA LEU A 81 5.01 -2.06 7.52
C LEU A 81 5.07 -1.94 9.05
N ILE A 82 4.86 -0.74 9.58
CA ILE A 82 4.88 -0.48 11.03
C ILE A 82 3.82 -1.32 11.72
N THR A 83 2.57 -1.25 11.25
CA THR A 83 1.44 -1.99 11.84
C THR A 83 1.65 -3.50 11.77
N TYR A 84 2.18 -4.01 10.66
CA TYR A 84 2.54 -5.42 10.52
C TYR A 84 3.58 -5.87 11.56
N VAL A 85 4.69 -5.13 11.68
CA VAL A 85 5.75 -5.47 12.65
C VAL A 85 5.24 -5.41 14.08
N ILE A 86 4.41 -4.41 14.42
CA ILE A 86 3.81 -4.28 15.75
C ILE A 86 2.95 -5.51 16.05
N GLY A 87 2.05 -5.87 15.14
CA GLY A 87 1.15 -7.01 15.30
C GLY A 87 1.88 -8.36 15.41
N LEU A 88 3.06 -8.50 14.81
CA LEU A 88 3.81 -9.75 14.83
C LEU A 88 4.71 -9.90 16.07
N ASN A 89 5.38 -8.83 16.51
CA ASN A 89 6.50 -8.93 17.48
C ASN A 89 6.51 -7.88 18.60
N CYS A 90 5.58 -6.92 18.64
CA CYS A 90 5.66 -5.79 19.57
C CYS A 90 4.39 -5.58 20.41
N PRO A 91 4.02 -6.51 21.30
CA PRO A 91 2.79 -6.38 22.09
C PRO A 91 2.76 -5.13 22.99
N ASP A 92 3.94 -4.59 23.33
CA ASP A 92 4.08 -3.45 24.23
C ASP A 92 4.11 -2.09 23.51
N VAL A 93 4.13 -2.08 22.18
CA VAL A 93 4.17 -0.83 21.38
C VAL A 93 2.75 -0.35 21.11
N ARG A 94 2.48 0.94 21.36
CA ARG A 94 1.19 1.61 21.17
C ARG A 94 1.30 2.91 20.37
#